data_AF-A0A967D0G9-F1
#
_entry.id   AF-A0A967D0G9-F1
#
_cell.length_a   1.000
_cell.length_b   1.000
_cell.length_c   1.000
_cell.angle_alpha   90.00
_cell.angle_beta   90.00
_cell.angle_gamma   90.00
#
_symmetry.space_group_name_H-M   'P 1'
#
loop_
_entity.id
_entity.type
_entity.pdbx_description
1 polymer ?
#
loop_
_entity_poly.entity_id
_entity_poly.type
_entity_poly.pdbx_seq_one_letter_code
_entity_poly.pdbx_strand_id
1 'polypeptide(L)'
;MLVGPSGCGKTTLVSIMAGTLEPTAGTVRSLGHDLTTMTNGRKVRFRRDHVGFIFQATNLLPALSAVENAAVPLLIAGWRRHA
;
A
#
# COMPACT_ATOMS: atom_id res chain seq x y z
N MET A 1 16.18 -3.75 3.28
CA MET A 1 15.72 -5.13 3.00
C MET A 1 15.34 -5.77 4.34
N LEU A 2 14.15 -6.36 4.47
CA LEU A 2 13.70 -7.02 5.71
C LEU A 2 13.69 -8.54 5.50
N VAL A 3 14.43 -9.29 6.32
CA VAL A 3 14.68 -10.73 6.12
C VAL A 3 14.42 -11.48 7.43
N GLY A 4 13.94 -12.72 7.33
CA GLY A 4 13.68 -13.60 8.49
C GLY A 4 12.79 -14.81 8.15
N PRO A 5 12.69 -15.82 9.04
CA PRO A 5 11.92 -17.05 8.81
C PRO A 5 10.45 -16.81 8.49
N SER A 6 9.77 -17.77 7.86
CA SER A 6 8.30 -17.70 7.70
C SER A 6 7.64 -17.56 9.08
N GLY A 7 6.58 -16.75 9.17
CA GLY A 7 5.86 -16.53 10.43
C GLY A 7 6.48 -15.51 11.40
N CYS A 8 7.69 -14.99 11.18
CA CYS A 8 8.29 -14.01 12.12
C CYS A 8 7.68 -12.59 12.07
N GLY A 9 6.56 -12.39 11.38
CA GLY A 9 5.81 -11.12 11.37
C GLY A 9 6.25 -10.06 10.33
N LYS A 10 7.12 -10.39 9.37
CA LYS A 10 7.58 -9.43 8.34
C LYS A 10 6.43 -8.79 7.56
N THR A 11 5.51 -9.61 7.06
CA THR A 11 4.34 -9.13 6.31
C THR A 11 3.44 -8.27 7.20
N THR A 12 3.25 -8.66 8.45
CA THR A 12 2.50 -7.88 9.45
C THR A 12 3.14 -6.51 9.65
N LEU A 13 4.45 -6.46 9.85
CA LEU A 13 5.20 -5.21 10.04
C LEU A 13 5.10 -4.29 8.82
N VAL A 14 5.30 -4.83 7.61
CA VAL A 14 5.20 -4.05 6.37
C VAL A 14 3.77 -3.53 6.17
N SER A 15 2.75 -4.34 6.44
CA SER A 15 1.34 -3.91 6.37
C SER A 15 1.00 -2.80 7.36
N ILE A 16 1.58 -2.83 8.56
CA ILE A 16 1.43 -1.75 9.55
C ILE A 16 2.13 -0.47 9.09
N MET A 17 3.38 -0.57 8.62
CA MET A 17 4.12 0.59 8.10
C MET A 17 3.47 1.24 6.87
N ALA A 18 2.76 0.43 6.07
CA ALA A 18 1.96 0.88 4.94
C ALA A 18 0.58 1.43 5.34
N GLY A 19 0.16 1.29 6.60
CA GLY A 19 -1.15 1.71 7.08
C GLY A 19 -2.32 0.87 6.52
N THR A 20 -2.06 -0.37 6.11
CA THR A 20 -3.09 -1.35 5.69
C THR A 20 -3.58 -2.19 6.87
N LEU A 21 -2.74 -2.37 7.89
CA LEU A 21 -3.06 -3.06 9.12
C LEU A 21 -2.89 -2.09 10.30
N GLU A 22 -3.81 -2.09 11.25
CA GLU A 22 -3.69 -1.26 12.46
C GLU A 22 -2.82 -1.96 13.51
N PRO A 23 -1.92 -1.24 14.19
CA PRO A 23 -1.18 -1.79 15.32
C PRO A 23 -2.11 -1.95 16.52
N THR A 24 -1.90 -3.00 17.31
CA THR A 24 -2.65 -3.17 18.58
C THR A 24 -2.27 -2.11 19.61
N ALA A 25 -1.01 -1.66 19.61
CA ALA A 25 -0.48 -0.64 20.51
C ALA A 25 0.73 0.06 19.90
N GLY A 26 1.12 1.20 20.47
CA GLY A 26 2.27 1.99 20.03
C GLY A 26 1.93 3.02 18.95
N THR A 27 2.97 3.60 18.35
CA THR A 27 2.85 4.66 17.33
C THR A 27 3.53 4.25 16.03
N VAL A 28 2.96 4.63 14.89
CA VAL A 28 3.46 4.30 13.56
C VAL A 28 3.71 5.60 12.81
N ARG A 29 4.99 5.96 12.65
CA ARG A 29 5.42 7.10 11.84
C ARG A 29 6.11 6.59 10.58
N SER A 30 5.57 6.94 9.42
CA SER A 30 6.04 6.47 8.11
C SER A 30 6.15 7.65 7.15
N LEU A 31 7.29 7.81 6.48
CA LEU A 31 7.52 8.88 5.50
C LEU A 31 7.19 10.30 6.02
N GLY A 32 7.45 10.55 7.31
CA GLY A 32 7.15 11.84 7.96
C GLY A 32 5.71 11.99 8.46
N HIS A 33 4.84 11.01 8.21
CA HIS A 33 3.44 11.01 8.62
C HIS A 33 3.20 10.12 9.84
N ASP A 34 2.46 10.61 10.83
CA ASP A 34 1.93 9.76 11.91
C ASP A 34 0.64 9.09 11.44
N LEU A 35 0.70 7.78 11.21
CA LEU A 35 -0.42 6.97 10.74
C LEU A 35 -1.37 6.56 11.88
N THR A 36 -0.91 6.57 13.13
CA THR A 36 -1.72 6.16 14.28
C THR A 36 -2.87 7.13 14.54
N THR A 37 -2.67 8.42 14.26
CA THR A 37 -3.67 9.48 14.45
C THR A 37 -4.52 9.75 13.21
N MET A 38 -4.28 9.06 12.09
CA MET A 38 -5.03 9.25 10.85
C MET A 38 -6.38 8.53 10.86
N THR A 39 -7.41 9.20 10.35
CA THR A 39 -8.66 8.53 9.97
C THR A 39 -8.42 7.57 8.82
N ASN A 40 -9.30 6.56 8.65
CA ASN A 40 -9.20 5.60 7.55
C ASN A 40 -9.13 6.27 6.17
N GLY A 41 -9.89 7.34 5.93
CA GLY A 41 -9.81 8.10 4.67
C GLY A 41 -8.46 8.78 4.46
N ARG A 42 -7.79 9.25 5.52
CA ARG A 42 -6.43 9.81 5.44
C ARG A 42 -5.40 8.71 5.19
N LYS A 43 -5.54 7.53 5.82
CA LYS A 43 -4.69 6.35 5.54
C LYS A 43 -4.83 5.89 4.07
N VAL A 44 -6.05 5.89 3.52
CA VAL A 44 -6.28 5.57 2.09
C VAL A 44 -5.55 6.54 1.17
N ARG A 45 -5.65 7.86 1.43
CA ARG A 45 -4.92 8.89 0.65
C ARG A 45 -3.41 8.73 0.80
N PHE A 46 -2.91 8.51 2.01
CA PHE A 46 -1.49 8.23 2.25
C PHE A 46 -1.00 7.04 1.41
N ARG A 47 -1.72 5.92 1.39
CA ARG A 47 -1.34 4.77 0.57
C ARG A 47 -1.34 5.08 -0.92
N ARG A 48 -2.38 5.76 -1.40
CA ARG A 48 -2.48 6.17 -2.81
C ARG A 48 -1.29 7.03 -3.25
N ASP A 49 -0.82 7.93 -2.38
CA ASP A 49 0.21 8.92 -2.74
C ASP A 49 1.64 8.43 -2.47
N HIS A 50 1.82 7.44 -1.59
CA HIS A 50 3.16 7.05 -1.10
C HIS A 50 3.49 5.55 -1.16
N VAL A 51 2.51 4.67 -1.35
CA VAL A 51 2.71 3.21 -1.18
C VAL A 51 2.27 2.43 -2.41
N GLY A 52 3.21 1.72 -3.02
CA GLY A 52 2.95 0.66 -4.00
C GLY A 52 3.07 -0.73 -3.38
N PHE A 53 2.24 -1.67 -3.81
CA PHE A 53 2.31 -3.07 -3.38
C PHE A 53 2.69 -3.97 -4.55
N ILE A 54 3.67 -4.84 -4.34
CA ILE A 54 4.00 -5.95 -5.23
C ILE A 54 3.95 -7.21 -4.37
N PHE A 55 3.21 -8.21 -4.83
CA PHE A 55 3.01 -9.47 -4.12
C PHE A 55 3.75 -10.60 -4.82
N GLN A 56 4.01 -11.69 -4.09
CA GLN A 56 4.62 -12.89 -4.69
C GLN A 56 3.66 -13.58 -5.67
N ALA A 57 2.36 -13.56 -5.36
CA ALA A 57 1.32 -13.98 -6.30
C ALA A 57 0.95 -12.81 -7.23
N THR A 58 0.64 -13.12 -8.48
CA THR A 58 0.20 -12.12 -9.46
C THR A 58 -1.20 -11.63 -9.10
N ASN A 59 -1.30 -10.37 -8.67
CA ASN A 59 -2.58 -9.70 -8.38
C ASN A 59 -3.02 -8.83 -9.58
N LEU A 60 -2.86 -9.35 -10.80
CA LEU A 60 -3.23 -8.68 -12.04
C LEU A 60 -4.70 -8.95 -12.37
N LEU A 61 -5.37 -7.95 -12.92
CA LEU A 61 -6.71 -8.06 -13.47
C LEU A 61 -6.63 -8.77 -14.83
N PRO A 62 -7.17 -9.99 -14.99
CA PRO A 62 -6.96 -10.79 -16.21
C PRO A 62 -7.59 -10.17 -17.46
N ALA A 63 -8.62 -9.34 -17.30
CA ALA A 63 -9.29 -8.64 -18.39
C ALA A 63 -8.52 -7.43 -18.92
N LEU A 64 -7.39 -7.08 -18.31
CA LEU A 64 -6.59 -5.90 -18.64
C LEU A 64 -5.21 -6.31 -19.15
N SER A 65 -4.71 -5.57 -20.14
CA SER A 65 -3.31 -5.65 -20.56
C SER A 65 -2.35 -5.21 -19.45
N ALA A 66 -1.05 -5.42 -19.67
CA ALA A 66 -0.02 -5.01 -18.72
C ALA A 66 -0.02 -3.49 -18.46
N VAL A 67 -0.16 -2.68 -19.51
CA VAL A 67 -0.21 -1.21 -19.39
C VAL A 67 -1.47 -0.75 -18.66
N GLU A 68 -2.60 -1.40 -18.91
CA GLU A 68 -3.86 -1.08 -18.23
C GLU A 68 -3.80 -1.42 -16.74
N ASN A 69 -3.23 -2.59 -16.37
CA ASN A 69 -2.97 -2.94 -14.97
C ASN A 69 -2.07 -1.90 -14.28
N ALA A 70 -0.99 -1.47 -14.94
CA ALA A 70 -0.08 -0.46 -14.41
C ALA A 70 -0.74 0.92 -14.26
N ALA A 71 -1.74 1.23 -15.09
CA ALA A 71 -2.45 2.51 -15.06
C ALA A 71 -3.55 2.60 -13.98
N VAL A 72 -4.09 1.48 -13.49
CA VAL A 72 -5.19 1.47 -12.49
C VAL A 72 -4.89 2.37 -11.27
N PRO A 73 -3.73 2.30 -10.61
CA PRO A 73 -3.42 3.18 -9.48
C PRO A 73 -3.40 4.67 -9.86
N LEU A 74 -2.96 5.01 -11.08
CA LEU A 74 -2.93 6.39 -11.58
C LEU A 74 -4.35 6.94 -11.80
N LEU A 75 -5.24 6.11 -12.35
CA LEU A 75 -6.65 6.47 -12.52
C LEU A 75 -7.33 6.70 -11.16
N ILE A 76 -7.04 5.86 -10.16
CA ILE A 76 -7.51 6.05 -8.78
C ILE A 76 -6.92 7.32 -8.15
N ALA A 77 -5.71 7.71 -8.54
CA ALA A 77 -5.09 8.99 -8.18
C ALA A 77 -5.69 10.20 -8.92
N GLY A 78 -6.66 9.99 -9.83
CA GLY A 78 -7.34 11.04 -10.57
C GLY A 78 -6.63 11.48 -11.85
N TRP A 79 -5.64 10.72 -12.31
CA TRP A 79 -4.99 11.00 -13.59
C TRP A 79 -5.96 10.74 -14.74
N ARG A 80 -5.92 11.61 -15.74
CA ARG A 80 -6.74 11.45 -16.95
C ARG A 80 -5.99 10.57 -17.94
N ARG A 81 -6.73 9.73 -18.66
CA ARG A 81 -6.18 9.05 -19.83
C ARG A 81 -5.90 10.10 -20.90
N HIS A 82 -4.66 10.18 -21.34
CA HIS A 82 -4.35 10.85 -22.60
C HIS A 82 -4.79 9.92 -23.72
N ALA A 83 -5.63 10.44 -24.61
CA ALA A 83 -6.07 9.75 -25.82
C ALA A 83 -4.95 9.70 -26.86
#